data_AF-A0A397D4P1-F1
#
_entry.id   AF-A0A397D4P1-F1
#
_cell.length_a   1.000
_cell.length_b   1.000
_cell.length_c   1.000
_cell.angle_alpha   90.00
_cell.angle_beta   90.00
_cell.angle_gamma   90.00
#
_symmetry.space_group_name_H-M   'P 1'
#
loop_
_entity.id
_entity.type
_entity.pdbx_description
1 polymer ?
#
loop_
_entity_poly.entity_id
_entity_poly.type
_entity_poly.pdbx_seq_one_letter_code
_entity_poly.pdbx_strand_id
1 'polypeptide(L)'
;MTHAPGAMRDVLLFASQYPLGNARGSGYARDRLDPLSGFTNWTDTVPIAQIPQVNTTYGYLEGVYGIMNDQQLAMGESTCGAKFYAKPVGHGGAAYFDVTELTRLALERTATARAAIALMGQLAETYGYYGMFWDDSNVGADPASCAGEALTIADATGDAWMFHILPDDTGTSAVWVAQRVPDTHITAVANEFVIHSVDLADSDNFMGSANMHEIASRHGFWDPATEFDFAVAFGAKPSGWQYGITRRVWRVLTLANPHLDLSPLTDGYATTYPFSVQVGLFSHMTFGPYAPHATMYVPIFAASTDVPPSASQGSLRHFNKSALFWSNLAVGNYASTWYKFARPVVAAAQQVVEADALAALQTVYDGAHSVLASQGDVADFLTRASHTFADKGLAASHSLFDALVTRFHDGSIVSDLTEASFTVASMGYPQSWLDRVGYYDDNITTSQSTDENCNVYLSGSIVGSFCVLVVLALAGGFHLGQRANRMGKTKRGYAYIQ
;
A
#
# COMPACT_ATOMS: atom_id res chain seq x y z
N MET A 1 8.28 -16.01 21.34
CA MET A 1 7.66 -16.80 22.43
C MET A 1 8.64 -17.85 22.94
N THR A 2 8.35 -18.54 24.05
CA THR A 2 9.16 -19.66 24.56
C THR A 2 8.38 -20.97 24.42
N HIS A 3 9.05 -22.03 23.98
CA HIS A 3 8.48 -23.36 23.75
C HIS A 3 9.18 -24.41 24.63
N ALA A 4 8.44 -25.45 25.01
CA ALA A 4 9.01 -26.56 25.77
C ALA A 4 10.02 -27.35 24.92
N PRO A 5 11.08 -27.92 25.53
CA PRO A 5 12.02 -28.80 24.82
C PRO A 5 11.28 -29.96 24.14
N GLY A 6 11.62 -30.22 22.86
CA GLY A 6 10.99 -31.27 22.06
C GLY A 6 9.58 -30.94 21.54
N ALA A 7 9.13 -29.69 21.67
CA ALA A 7 7.89 -29.25 21.05
C ALA A 7 7.95 -29.37 19.51
N MET A 8 6.78 -29.49 18.91
CA MET A 8 6.59 -29.51 17.45
C MET A 8 5.93 -28.21 16.98
N ARG A 9 6.22 -27.80 15.75
CA ARG A 9 5.66 -26.64 15.07
C ARG A 9 4.80 -27.11 13.90
N ASP A 10 3.51 -26.85 14.01
CA ASP A 10 2.50 -27.13 12.98
C ASP A 10 2.78 -26.38 11.68
N VAL A 11 2.76 -27.07 10.55
CA VAL A 11 2.86 -26.50 9.21
C VAL A 11 1.46 -26.45 8.61
N LEU A 12 1.05 -25.27 8.16
CA LEU A 12 -0.30 -25.06 7.61
C LEU A 12 -0.26 -25.08 6.09
N LEU A 13 -1.37 -25.51 5.48
CA LEU A 13 -1.56 -25.35 4.05
C LEU A 13 -1.69 -23.87 3.71
N PHE A 14 -1.17 -23.46 2.55
CA PHE A 14 -1.43 -22.13 2.01
C PHE A 14 -2.95 -21.84 1.96
N ALA A 15 -3.33 -20.68 2.50
CA ALA A 15 -4.66 -20.14 2.39
C ALA A 15 -4.60 -18.61 2.45
N SER A 16 -5.46 -17.94 1.67
CA SER A 16 -5.64 -16.48 1.77
C SER A 16 -6.38 -16.06 3.05
N GLN A 17 -6.95 -17.02 3.76
CA GLN A 17 -7.67 -16.80 5.02
C GLN A 17 -6.69 -16.72 6.18
N TYR A 18 -7.05 -15.92 7.18
CA TYR A 18 -6.26 -15.79 8.40
C TYR A 18 -6.17 -17.14 9.14
N PRO A 19 -4.97 -17.68 9.40
CA PRO A 19 -4.85 -18.95 10.10
C PRO A 19 -5.28 -18.79 11.56
N LEU A 20 -5.98 -19.79 12.10
CA LEU A 20 -6.52 -19.77 13.46
C LEU A 20 -5.92 -20.88 14.31
N GLY A 21 -5.48 -20.52 15.52
CA GLY A 21 -4.97 -21.46 16.50
C GLY A 21 -4.08 -20.78 17.55
N ASN A 22 -3.82 -21.48 18.65
CA ASN A 22 -3.05 -20.91 19.77
C ASN A 22 -1.53 -21.17 19.67
N ALA A 23 -1.09 -22.01 18.72
CA ALA A 23 0.31 -22.44 18.60
C ALA A 23 1.29 -21.31 18.19
N ARG A 24 0.77 -20.24 17.57
CA ARG A 24 1.54 -19.12 16.99
C ARG A 24 1.40 -17.82 17.79
N GLY A 25 0.86 -17.91 19.00
CA GLY A 25 0.67 -16.79 19.90
C GLY A 25 -0.75 -16.22 19.86
N SER A 26 -1.03 -15.30 20.77
CA SER A 26 -2.39 -14.81 21.03
C SER A 26 -3.01 -14.03 19.87
N GLY A 27 -2.24 -13.60 18.87
CA GLY A 27 -2.79 -12.91 17.70
C GLY A 27 -3.70 -13.81 16.84
N TYR A 28 -3.41 -15.12 16.85
CA TYR A 28 -4.10 -16.14 16.06
C TYR A 28 -5.27 -16.79 16.80
N ALA A 29 -5.52 -16.35 18.04
CA ALA A 29 -6.54 -16.92 18.89
C ALA A 29 -7.93 -16.47 18.43
N ARG A 30 -8.86 -17.44 18.38
CA ARG A 30 -10.23 -17.20 17.89
C ARG A 30 -10.98 -16.13 18.67
N ASP A 31 -10.68 -15.99 19.96
CA ASP A 31 -11.27 -14.99 20.86
C ASP A 31 -10.83 -13.55 20.55
N ARG A 32 -9.87 -13.36 19.63
CA ARG A 32 -9.45 -12.05 19.10
C ARG A 32 -10.17 -11.62 17.83
N LEU A 33 -10.95 -12.50 17.21
CA LEU A 33 -11.73 -12.17 16.02
C LEU A 33 -12.99 -11.36 16.41
N ASP A 34 -13.43 -10.45 15.55
CA ASP A 34 -14.54 -9.53 15.80
C ASP A 34 -15.83 -10.28 16.26
N PRO A 35 -16.45 -9.88 17.39
CA PRO A 35 -17.69 -10.47 17.90
C PRO A 35 -18.94 -10.27 17.01
N LEU A 36 -18.85 -9.64 15.83
CA LEU A 36 -19.89 -9.70 14.79
C LEU A 36 -20.17 -11.13 14.23
N SER A 37 -19.55 -12.14 14.84
CA SER A 37 -19.76 -13.62 14.95
C SER A 37 -21.06 -14.32 14.51
N GLY A 38 -22.06 -13.65 13.97
CA GLY A 38 -23.24 -14.30 13.38
C GLY A 38 -23.07 -14.77 11.94
N PHE A 39 -22.07 -14.25 11.20
CA PHE A 39 -21.92 -14.50 9.76
C PHE A 39 -20.88 -15.56 9.39
N THR A 40 -19.91 -15.84 10.27
CA THR A 40 -18.77 -16.72 9.94
C THR A 40 -18.52 -17.73 11.06
N ASN A 41 -18.62 -19.02 10.74
CA ASN A 41 -18.32 -20.10 11.68
C ASN A 41 -16.81 -20.41 11.64
N TRP A 42 -16.03 -19.70 12.46
CA TRP A 42 -14.58 -19.86 12.53
C TRP A 42 -14.18 -21.20 13.14
N THR A 43 -13.38 -21.98 12.41
CA THR A 43 -12.75 -23.23 12.86
C THR A 43 -11.24 -23.06 12.92
N ASP A 44 -10.58 -23.79 13.83
CA ASP A 44 -9.12 -23.81 13.88
C ASP A 44 -8.56 -24.38 12.57
N THR A 45 -7.44 -23.82 12.12
CA THR A 45 -6.78 -24.28 10.89
C THR A 45 -6.12 -25.63 11.16
N VAL A 46 -6.42 -26.62 10.32
CA VAL A 46 -5.85 -27.96 10.43
C VAL A 46 -4.45 -27.98 9.79
N PRO A 47 -3.41 -28.42 10.50
CA PRO A 47 -2.08 -28.54 9.92
C PRO A 47 -1.98 -29.71 8.93
N ILE A 48 -1.12 -29.55 7.92
CA ILE A 48 -0.80 -30.60 6.95
C ILE A 48 0.44 -31.41 7.36
N ALA A 49 1.27 -30.84 8.24
CA ALA A 49 2.50 -31.45 8.72
C ALA A 49 3.00 -30.84 10.03
N GLN A 50 4.09 -31.37 10.58
CA GLN A 50 4.78 -30.82 11.75
C GLN A 50 6.30 -30.93 11.60
N ILE A 51 7.04 -29.94 12.09
CA ILE A 51 8.51 -29.96 12.18
C ILE A 51 8.97 -29.73 13.63
N PRO A 52 10.23 -30.06 14.00
CA PRO A 52 10.77 -29.71 15.31
C PRO A 52 10.69 -28.19 15.57
N GLN A 53 10.28 -27.82 16.78
CA GLN A 53 10.20 -26.42 17.22
C GLN A 53 11.49 -25.97 17.90
N VAL A 54 11.82 -24.69 17.75
CA VAL A 54 12.91 -24.04 18.49
C VAL A 54 12.43 -23.55 19.86
N ASN A 55 13.33 -23.51 20.85
CA ASN A 55 12.97 -23.10 22.22
C ASN A 55 12.46 -21.66 22.31
N THR A 56 12.92 -20.78 21.42
CA THR A 56 12.53 -19.37 21.41
C THR A 56 12.29 -18.85 20.00
N THR A 57 11.24 -18.06 19.84
CA THR A 57 10.87 -17.40 18.58
C THR A 57 10.79 -15.89 18.74
N TYR A 58 11.08 -15.17 17.66
CA TYR A 58 10.85 -13.73 17.54
C TYR A 58 9.37 -13.40 17.34
N GLY A 59 8.97 -12.17 17.64
CA GLY A 59 7.70 -11.60 17.20
C GLY A 59 7.79 -11.10 15.77
N TYR A 60 6.70 -11.19 15.00
CA TYR A 60 6.68 -10.71 13.61
C TYR A 60 5.31 -10.17 13.20
N LEU A 61 5.33 -9.37 12.14
CA LEU A 61 4.18 -8.90 11.38
C LEU A 61 4.04 -9.77 10.13
N GLU A 62 2.80 -10.08 9.78
CA GLU A 62 2.45 -10.76 8.54
C GLU A 62 1.17 -10.17 7.95
N GLY A 63 1.00 -10.40 6.65
CA GLY A 63 -0.27 -10.27 5.94
C GLY A 63 -0.72 -11.65 5.49
N VAL A 64 -0.73 -11.88 4.17
CA VAL A 64 -0.75 -13.25 3.64
C VAL A 64 0.62 -13.91 3.90
N TYR A 65 1.71 -13.17 3.66
CA TYR A 65 3.10 -13.59 3.87
C TYR A 65 3.74 -12.91 5.08
N GLY A 66 4.87 -13.44 5.55
CA GLY A 66 5.71 -12.75 6.54
C GLY A 66 6.22 -11.41 6.02
N ILE A 67 6.11 -10.35 6.83
CA ILE A 67 6.50 -8.98 6.44
C ILE A 67 7.80 -8.57 7.13
N MET A 68 7.84 -8.63 8.47
CA MET A 68 9.01 -8.17 9.23
C MET A 68 8.98 -8.71 10.67
N ASN A 69 10.14 -9.04 11.26
CA ASN A 69 10.24 -9.40 12.67
C ASN A 69 10.80 -8.30 13.57
N ASP A 70 10.79 -8.55 14.88
CA ASP A 70 11.33 -7.66 15.92
C ASP A 70 12.87 -7.52 15.90
N GLN A 71 13.56 -8.17 14.95
CA GLN A 71 14.98 -8.03 14.65
C GLN A 71 15.24 -7.17 13.41
N GLN A 72 14.20 -6.53 12.86
CA GLN A 72 14.25 -5.71 11.64
C GLN A 72 14.68 -6.49 10.39
N LEU A 73 14.49 -7.81 10.38
CA LEU A 73 14.52 -8.62 9.16
C LEU A 73 13.18 -8.47 8.47
N ALA A 74 13.18 -8.06 7.20
CA ALA A 74 12.00 -7.77 6.40
C ALA A 74 11.99 -8.55 5.08
N MET A 75 10.80 -8.86 4.60
CA MET A 75 10.59 -9.60 3.36
C MET A 75 9.47 -8.98 2.52
N GLY A 76 9.66 -8.99 1.20
CA GLY A 76 8.62 -8.80 0.20
C GLY A 76 8.53 -10.03 -0.69
N GLU A 77 7.38 -10.26 -1.33
CA GLU A 77 7.12 -11.44 -2.15
C GLU A 77 6.59 -11.04 -3.53
N SER A 78 6.86 -11.89 -4.51
CA SER A 78 6.26 -11.88 -5.84
C SER A 78 6.14 -13.30 -6.38
N THR A 79 4.91 -13.77 -6.53
CA THR A 79 4.57 -15.04 -7.19
C THR A 79 5.10 -15.15 -8.62
N CYS A 80 5.88 -16.18 -8.90
CA CYS A 80 6.54 -16.41 -10.19
C CYS A 80 6.10 -17.72 -10.86
N GLY A 81 6.17 -17.74 -12.20
CA GLY A 81 6.04 -18.98 -12.94
C GLY A 81 7.31 -19.84 -12.84
N ALA A 82 7.15 -21.16 -12.71
CA ALA A 82 8.27 -22.11 -12.67
C ALA A 82 7.96 -23.38 -13.47
N LYS A 83 9.00 -24.05 -13.99
CA LYS A 83 8.86 -25.25 -14.83
C LYS A 83 8.48 -26.51 -14.05
N PHE A 84 8.82 -26.58 -12.77
CA PHE A 84 8.38 -27.65 -11.87
C PHE A 84 7.31 -27.13 -10.91
N TYR A 85 6.36 -28.00 -10.61
CA TYR A 85 5.35 -27.80 -9.58
C TYR A 85 5.20 -29.11 -8.79
N ALA A 86 4.79 -29.00 -7.53
CA ALA A 86 4.61 -30.13 -6.64
C ALA A 86 3.32 -29.97 -5.85
N LYS A 87 2.83 -31.08 -5.28
CA LYS A 87 1.61 -31.09 -4.47
C LYS A 87 1.94 -31.16 -2.97
N PRO A 88 1.14 -30.51 -2.12
CA PRO A 88 1.33 -30.58 -0.68
C PRO A 88 0.93 -31.95 -0.11
N VAL A 89 1.46 -32.26 1.06
CA VAL A 89 0.99 -33.38 1.90
C VAL A 89 -0.51 -33.23 2.16
N GLY A 90 -1.24 -34.34 2.11
CA GLY A 90 -2.69 -34.36 2.27
C GLY A 90 -3.46 -34.05 0.98
N HIS A 91 -2.77 -33.62 -0.09
CA HIS A 91 -3.36 -33.29 -1.38
C HIS A 91 -2.73 -34.08 -2.55
N GLY A 92 -2.21 -35.27 -2.25
CA GLY A 92 -1.64 -36.18 -3.26
C GLY A 92 -0.16 -35.91 -3.60
N GLY A 93 0.55 -35.09 -2.80
CA GLY A 93 1.99 -34.97 -2.88
C GLY A 93 2.68 -35.11 -1.51
N ALA A 94 3.93 -34.67 -1.46
CA ALA A 94 4.84 -34.88 -0.33
C ALA A 94 5.45 -33.58 0.21
N ALA A 95 5.22 -32.44 -0.44
CA ALA A 95 5.82 -31.17 -0.04
C ALA A 95 5.14 -30.59 1.21
N TYR A 96 5.95 -30.08 2.14
CA TYR A 96 5.44 -29.51 3.38
C TYR A 96 5.19 -28.01 3.26
N PHE A 97 6.04 -27.30 2.51
CA PHE A 97 6.13 -25.85 2.59
C PHE A 97 5.74 -25.15 1.30
N ASP A 98 4.92 -24.10 1.42
CA ASP A 98 4.89 -23.00 0.47
C ASP A 98 5.68 -21.81 1.05
N VAL A 99 5.84 -20.76 0.24
CA VAL A 99 6.62 -19.57 0.64
C VAL A 99 6.05 -18.86 1.87
N THR A 100 4.74 -18.93 2.09
CA THR A 100 4.10 -18.34 3.26
C THR A 100 4.61 -18.95 4.55
N GLU A 101 4.63 -20.28 4.63
CA GLU A 101 5.14 -20.97 5.82
C GLU A 101 6.66 -20.83 5.97
N LEU A 102 7.40 -20.80 4.86
CA LEU A 102 8.85 -20.54 4.90
C LEU A 102 9.17 -19.16 5.45
N THR A 103 8.50 -18.11 4.97
CA THR A 103 8.72 -16.73 5.44
C THR A 103 8.35 -16.56 6.91
N ARG A 104 7.25 -17.16 7.37
CA ARG A 104 6.88 -17.21 8.80
C ARG A 104 7.97 -17.87 9.64
N LEU A 105 8.44 -19.05 9.25
CA LEU A 105 9.48 -19.77 9.98
C LEU A 105 10.81 -19.01 9.99
N ALA A 106 11.16 -18.35 8.87
CA ALA A 106 12.34 -17.51 8.80
C ALA A 106 12.27 -16.33 9.77
N LEU A 107 11.15 -15.61 9.78
CA LEU A 107 10.93 -14.48 10.70
C LEU A 107 10.85 -14.94 12.17
N GLU A 108 10.31 -16.12 12.45
CA GLU A 108 10.27 -16.70 13.80
C GLU A 108 11.66 -17.05 14.34
N ARG A 109 12.62 -17.41 13.47
CA ARG A 109 13.84 -18.14 13.88
C ARG A 109 15.15 -17.42 13.54
N THR A 110 15.12 -16.34 12.76
CA THR A 110 16.35 -15.70 12.25
C THR A 110 16.31 -14.18 12.39
N ALA A 111 17.49 -13.55 12.35
CA ALA A 111 17.66 -12.10 12.52
C ALA A 111 18.35 -11.42 11.33
N THR A 112 18.86 -12.19 10.37
CA THR A 112 19.60 -11.67 9.20
C THR A 112 19.10 -12.32 7.92
N ALA A 113 19.23 -11.62 6.80
CA ALA A 113 18.79 -12.02 5.48
C ALA A 113 19.45 -13.34 5.06
N ARG A 114 20.77 -13.46 5.25
CA ARG A 114 21.50 -14.70 4.95
C ARG A 114 21.02 -15.88 5.78
N ALA A 115 20.78 -15.69 7.09
CA ALA A 115 20.28 -16.76 7.95
C ALA A 115 18.86 -17.18 7.54
N ALA A 116 18.01 -16.22 7.17
CA ALA A 116 16.68 -16.48 6.66
C ALA A 116 16.70 -17.29 5.36
N ILE A 117 17.50 -16.87 4.38
CA ILE A 117 17.67 -17.57 3.09
C ILE A 117 18.15 -19.00 3.32
N ALA A 118 19.20 -19.18 4.13
CA ALA A 118 19.73 -20.51 4.45
C ALA A 118 18.69 -21.41 5.12
N LEU A 119 17.92 -20.87 6.07
CA LEU A 119 16.87 -21.63 6.75
C LEU A 119 15.74 -22.03 5.79
N MET A 120 15.25 -21.09 4.97
CA MET A 120 14.17 -21.36 4.02
C MET A 120 14.61 -22.41 2.99
N GLY A 121 15.81 -22.24 2.42
CA GLY A 121 16.40 -23.21 1.49
C GLY A 121 16.54 -24.60 2.11
N GLN A 122 17.12 -24.69 3.32
CA GLN A 122 17.29 -25.96 4.02
C GLN A 122 15.95 -26.65 4.31
N LEU A 123 14.94 -25.92 4.78
CA LEU A 123 13.61 -26.48 5.06
C LEU A 123 12.94 -27.00 3.79
N ALA A 124 13.00 -26.22 2.71
CA ALA A 124 12.45 -26.58 1.42
C ALA A 124 13.15 -27.80 0.80
N GLU A 125 14.47 -27.89 0.92
CA GLU A 125 15.24 -29.05 0.46
C GLU A 125 14.93 -30.32 1.28
N THR A 126 14.73 -30.16 2.60
CA THR A 126 14.53 -31.28 3.54
C THR A 126 13.11 -31.84 3.50
N TYR A 127 12.10 -30.97 3.38
CA TYR A 127 10.69 -31.33 3.54
C TYR A 127 9.84 -31.08 2.28
N GLY A 128 10.46 -30.59 1.21
CA GLY A 128 9.79 -30.31 -0.05
C GLY A 128 9.07 -28.97 -0.09
N TYR A 129 8.99 -28.40 -1.28
CA TYR A 129 8.35 -27.13 -1.57
C TYR A 129 7.22 -27.29 -2.59
N TYR A 130 6.14 -26.54 -2.43
CA TYR A 130 5.06 -26.40 -3.41
C TYR A 130 4.71 -24.91 -3.60
N GLY A 131 4.28 -24.53 -4.80
CA GLY A 131 3.85 -23.16 -5.09
C GLY A 131 2.38 -22.92 -4.74
N MET A 132 1.92 -21.68 -4.93
CA MET A 132 0.53 -21.28 -4.67
C MET A 132 -0.48 -22.14 -5.46
N PHE A 133 -0.14 -22.50 -6.69
CA PHE A 133 -0.94 -23.41 -7.53
C PHE A 133 -0.24 -24.77 -7.65
N TRP A 134 -0.94 -25.84 -7.27
CA TRP A 134 -0.39 -27.21 -7.29
C TRP A 134 -1.21 -28.21 -8.09
N ASP A 135 -2.45 -27.88 -8.45
CA ASP A 135 -3.23 -28.60 -9.47
C ASP A 135 -4.36 -27.74 -10.04
N ASP A 136 -5.08 -28.29 -11.03
CA ASP A 136 -6.22 -27.67 -11.67
C ASP A 136 -7.42 -27.45 -10.73
N SER A 137 -7.46 -28.14 -9.59
CA SER A 137 -8.57 -28.11 -8.66
C SER A 137 -8.54 -26.92 -7.68
N ASN A 138 -7.37 -26.31 -7.46
CA ASN A 138 -7.24 -25.24 -6.47
C ASN A 138 -7.54 -23.83 -7.03
N VAL A 139 -7.44 -23.60 -8.35
CA VAL A 139 -7.84 -22.33 -9.01
C VAL A 139 -8.24 -22.41 -10.49
N GLY A 140 -8.23 -23.59 -11.14
CA GLY A 140 -8.53 -23.70 -12.58
C GLY A 140 -7.50 -23.02 -13.51
N ALA A 141 -6.28 -22.80 -13.00
CA ALA A 141 -5.15 -22.23 -13.73
C ALA A 141 -4.01 -23.26 -13.86
N ASP A 142 -3.10 -23.04 -14.80
CA ASP A 142 -1.89 -23.85 -14.96
C ASP A 142 -1.03 -23.78 -13.68
N PRO A 143 -0.75 -24.90 -12.98
CA PRO A 143 0.08 -24.91 -11.77
C PRO A 143 1.44 -24.23 -11.99
N ALA A 144 2.03 -24.39 -13.17
CA ALA A 144 3.33 -23.81 -13.51
C ALA A 144 3.33 -22.27 -13.42
N SER A 145 2.16 -21.61 -13.56
CA SER A 145 2.06 -20.15 -13.54
C SER A 145 2.34 -19.52 -12.17
N CYS A 146 2.23 -20.29 -11.08
CA CYS A 146 2.49 -19.84 -9.70
C CYS A 146 3.19 -20.92 -8.87
N ALA A 147 4.05 -21.70 -9.53
CA ALA A 147 4.79 -22.77 -8.88
C ALA A 147 6.08 -22.28 -8.21
N GLY A 148 6.59 -21.12 -8.60
CA GLY A 148 7.81 -20.52 -8.06
C GLY A 148 7.54 -19.21 -7.33
N GLU A 149 8.50 -18.78 -6.52
CA GLU A 149 8.38 -17.57 -5.72
C GLU A 149 9.69 -16.78 -5.71
N ALA A 150 9.54 -15.45 -5.69
CA ALA A 150 10.65 -14.52 -5.55
C ALA A 150 10.48 -13.66 -4.32
N LEU A 151 11.48 -13.64 -3.44
CA LEU A 151 11.49 -12.86 -2.22
C LEU A 151 12.57 -11.77 -2.27
N THR A 152 12.18 -10.54 -1.95
CA THR A 152 13.13 -9.51 -1.54
C THR A 152 13.35 -9.61 -0.04
N ILE A 153 14.59 -9.63 0.42
CA ILE A 153 14.91 -9.83 1.83
C ILE A 153 15.95 -8.80 2.25
N ALA A 154 15.66 -8.04 3.30
CA ALA A 154 16.59 -7.04 3.83
C ALA A 154 16.64 -7.10 5.36
N ASP A 155 17.76 -6.68 5.95
CA ASP A 155 17.94 -6.71 7.41
C ASP A 155 18.64 -5.46 7.97
N ALA A 156 18.78 -5.42 9.30
CA ALA A 156 19.42 -4.33 10.04
C ALA A 156 20.91 -4.14 9.73
N THR A 157 21.59 -5.12 9.13
CA THR A 157 23.01 -5.02 8.77
C THR A 157 23.22 -4.21 7.49
N GLY A 158 22.14 -3.94 6.75
CA GLY A 158 22.17 -3.28 5.44
C GLY A 158 22.25 -4.25 4.28
N ASP A 159 22.24 -5.56 4.52
CA ASP A 159 22.18 -6.57 3.47
C ASP A 159 20.79 -6.59 2.82
N ALA A 160 20.76 -6.60 1.49
CA ALA A 160 19.56 -6.77 0.68
C ALA A 160 19.78 -7.89 -0.34
N TRP A 161 18.79 -8.77 -0.51
CA TRP A 161 18.89 -9.98 -1.30
C TRP A 161 17.62 -10.22 -2.12
N MET A 162 17.79 -10.84 -3.28
CA MET A 162 16.71 -11.48 -4.04
C MET A 162 16.86 -12.99 -3.88
N PHE A 163 15.78 -13.71 -3.57
CA PHE A 163 15.75 -15.16 -3.40
C PHE A 163 14.66 -15.77 -4.29
N HIS A 164 15.03 -16.69 -5.17
CA HIS A 164 14.12 -17.46 -6.00
C HIS A 164 14.04 -18.90 -5.53
N ILE A 165 12.83 -19.45 -5.48
CA ILE A 165 12.58 -20.83 -5.10
C ILE A 165 11.49 -21.45 -5.97
N LEU A 166 11.65 -22.75 -6.25
CA LEU A 166 10.66 -23.59 -6.91
C LEU A 166 10.78 -25.05 -6.40
N PRO A 167 9.79 -25.92 -6.65
CA PRO A 167 9.92 -27.34 -6.39
C PRO A 167 11.03 -27.95 -7.24
N ASP A 168 11.61 -29.04 -6.75
CA ASP A 168 12.45 -29.89 -7.60
C ASP A 168 11.59 -30.81 -8.50
N ASP A 169 12.26 -31.58 -9.35
CA ASP A 169 11.62 -32.53 -10.26
C ASP A 169 11.11 -33.81 -9.58
N THR A 170 11.38 -34.00 -8.28
CA THR A 170 10.85 -35.12 -7.50
C THR A 170 9.56 -34.76 -6.75
N GLY A 171 9.32 -33.47 -6.52
CA GLY A 171 8.22 -32.98 -5.68
C GLY A 171 8.41 -33.26 -4.19
N THR A 172 9.63 -33.61 -3.78
CA THR A 172 10.02 -33.88 -2.38
C THR A 172 11.12 -32.96 -1.87
N SER A 173 11.69 -32.13 -2.74
CA SER A 173 12.71 -31.15 -2.42
C SER A 173 12.41 -29.80 -3.10
N ALA A 174 13.42 -28.95 -3.20
CA ALA A 174 13.33 -27.65 -3.85
C ALA A 174 14.60 -27.34 -4.63
N VAL A 175 14.49 -26.41 -5.58
CA VAL A 175 15.62 -25.74 -6.22
C VAL A 175 15.51 -24.26 -5.89
N TRP A 176 16.60 -23.66 -5.41
CA TRP A 176 16.60 -22.23 -5.07
C TRP A 176 17.95 -21.56 -5.34
N VAL A 177 17.90 -20.24 -5.51
CA VAL A 177 19.09 -19.37 -5.62
C VAL A 177 18.79 -18.02 -4.98
N ALA A 178 19.79 -17.39 -4.39
CA ALA A 178 19.74 -16.02 -3.93
C ALA A 178 20.94 -15.22 -4.42
N GLN A 179 20.71 -13.95 -4.74
CA GLN A 179 21.74 -13.01 -5.14
C GLN A 179 21.67 -11.73 -4.29
N ARG A 180 22.82 -11.27 -3.80
CA ARG A 180 22.94 -10.02 -3.04
C ARG A 180 22.75 -8.83 -3.97
N VAL A 181 21.98 -7.85 -3.52
CA VAL A 181 21.88 -6.54 -4.17
C VAL A 181 23.06 -5.69 -3.66
N PRO A 182 23.92 -5.14 -4.55
CA PRO A 182 24.99 -4.25 -4.12
C PRO A 182 24.48 -3.03 -3.35
N ASP A 183 25.27 -2.51 -2.41
CA ASP A 183 24.86 -1.47 -1.45
C ASP A 183 24.34 -0.18 -2.11
N THR A 184 24.81 0.12 -3.33
CA THR A 184 24.43 1.31 -4.10
C THR A 184 23.39 1.02 -5.18
N HIS A 185 22.85 -0.19 -5.21
CA HIS A 185 21.96 -0.67 -6.26
C HIS A 185 20.52 -0.87 -5.79
N ILE A 186 19.61 -0.91 -6.75
CA ILE A 186 18.24 -1.39 -6.59
C ILE A 186 17.96 -2.50 -7.61
N THR A 187 17.14 -3.47 -7.22
CA THR A 187 16.57 -4.51 -8.08
C THR A 187 15.04 -4.45 -8.03
N ALA A 188 14.37 -5.11 -8.97
CA ALA A 188 12.93 -5.24 -9.00
C ALA A 188 12.54 -6.61 -9.54
N VAL A 189 11.45 -7.16 -9.01
CA VAL A 189 10.85 -8.40 -9.47
C VAL A 189 9.36 -8.20 -9.74
N ALA A 190 8.83 -8.89 -10.75
CA ALA A 190 7.49 -8.66 -11.26
C ALA A 190 6.87 -9.94 -11.84
N ASN A 191 6.62 -10.95 -11.01
CA ASN A 191 6.06 -12.24 -11.39
C ASN A 191 6.91 -13.11 -12.34
N GLU A 192 8.22 -12.87 -12.38
CA GLU A 192 9.20 -13.62 -13.18
C GLU A 192 10.55 -13.61 -12.48
N PHE A 193 11.29 -14.71 -12.55
CA PHE A 193 12.64 -14.78 -11.97
C PHE A 193 13.60 -13.84 -12.70
N VAL A 194 14.42 -13.11 -11.94
CA VAL A 194 15.37 -12.08 -12.45
C VAL A 194 16.85 -12.38 -12.17
N ILE A 195 17.17 -13.55 -11.59
CA ILE A 195 18.55 -13.99 -11.33
C ILE A 195 18.91 -14.87 -12.52
N HIS A 196 19.87 -14.40 -13.31
CA HIS A 196 20.34 -15.07 -14.53
C HIS A 196 21.63 -15.85 -14.22
N SER A 197 22.78 -15.20 -14.31
CA SER A 197 24.09 -15.83 -14.03
C SER A 197 24.27 -16.10 -12.54
N VAL A 198 24.81 -17.28 -12.20
CA VAL A 198 24.97 -17.76 -10.82
C VAL A 198 26.39 -18.26 -10.60
N ASP A 199 27.07 -17.74 -9.57
CA ASP A 199 28.37 -18.23 -9.11
C ASP A 199 28.32 -18.58 -7.61
N LEU A 200 28.05 -19.84 -7.29
CA LEU A 200 28.01 -20.31 -5.90
C LEU A 200 29.39 -20.34 -5.22
N ALA A 201 30.49 -20.16 -5.95
CA ALA A 201 31.80 -20.00 -5.33
C ALA A 201 31.96 -18.59 -4.70
N ASP A 202 31.25 -17.60 -5.22
CA ASP A 202 31.12 -16.27 -4.62
C ASP A 202 30.04 -16.27 -3.52
N SER A 203 30.39 -16.82 -2.37
CA SER A 203 29.49 -16.87 -1.21
C SER A 203 29.14 -15.49 -0.63
N ASP A 204 29.86 -14.45 -1.03
CA ASP A 204 29.55 -13.08 -0.61
C ASP A 204 28.33 -12.55 -1.36
N ASN A 205 28.14 -12.95 -2.63
CA ASN A 205 27.03 -12.47 -3.45
C ASN A 205 26.00 -13.53 -3.82
N PHE A 206 26.27 -14.82 -3.62
CA PHE A 206 25.37 -15.91 -3.98
C PHE A 206 25.17 -16.96 -2.89
N MET A 207 23.97 -17.52 -2.87
CA MET A 207 23.58 -18.70 -2.09
C MET A 207 22.64 -19.54 -2.96
N GLY A 208 22.63 -20.87 -2.86
CA GLY A 208 21.73 -21.67 -3.69
C GLY A 208 21.88 -23.18 -3.53
N SER A 209 20.95 -23.93 -4.13
CA SER A 209 20.95 -25.39 -4.13
C SER A 209 22.11 -25.97 -4.95
N ALA A 210 22.84 -26.92 -4.37
CA ALA A 210 23.95 -27.58 -5.05
C ALA A 210 23.51 -28.46 -6.24
N ASN A 211 22.23 -28.86 -6.29
CA ASN A 211 21.66 -29.76 -7.32
C ASN A 211 21.17 -29.03 -8.58
N MET A 212 21.18 -27.68 -8.63
CA MET A 212 20.52 -26.92 -9.70
C MET A 212 21.08 -27.22 -11.11
N HIS A 213 22.40 -27.34 -11.26
CA HIS A 213 23.04 -27.63 -12.55
C HIS A 213 22.72 -29.05 -13.04
N GLU A 214 22.69 -30.02 -12.13
CA GLU A 214 22.37 -31.42 -12.45
C GLU A 214 20.91 -31.54 -12.92
N ILE A 215 19.98 -30.93 -12.18
CA ILE A 215 18.55 -30.93 -12.52
C ILE A 215 18.32 -30.23 -13.85
N ALA A 216 18.91 -29.05 -14.07
CA ALA A 216 18.76 -28.33 -15.32
C ALA A 216 19.29 -29.13 -16.53
N SER A 217 20.45 -29.78 -16.38
CA SER A 217 21.05 -30.58 -17.45
C SER A 217 20.22 -31.82 -17.79
N ARG A 218 19.79 -32.60 -16.79
CA ARG A 218 19.06 -33.86 -17.03
C ARG A 218 17.69 -33.68 -17.69
N HIS A 219 17.06 -32.52 -17.49
CA HIS A 219 15.80 -32.15 -18.14
C HIS A 219 15.99 -31.38 -19.45
N GLY A 220 17.23 -31.15 -19.89
CA GLY A 220 17.53 -30.39 -21.11
C GLY A 220 17.15 -28.92 -21.01
N PHE A 221 17.07 -28.36 -19.80
CA PHE A 221 16.80 -26.94 -19.56
C PHE A 221 18.04 -26.07 -19.72
N TRP A 222 19.22 -26.69 -19.66
CA TRP A 222 20.51 -26.05 -19.84
C TRP A 222 21.49 -27.01 -20.52
N ASP A 223 22.29 -26.48 -21.45
CA ASP A 223 23.42 -27.18 -22.03
C ASP A 223 24.67 -26.91 -21.17
N PRO A 224 25.31 -27.93 -20.57
CA PRO A 224 26.53 -27.75 -19.77
C PRO A 224 27.70 -27.09 -20.51
N ALA A 225 27.65 -27.01 -21.84
CA ALA A 225 28.63 -26.29 -22.64
C ALA A 225 28.41 -24.76 -22.70
N THR A 226 27.27 -24.24 -22.22
CA THR A 226 26.94 -22.81 -22.23
C THR A 226 26.92 -22.21 -20.83
N GLU A 227 26.91 -20.88 -20.74
CA GLU A 227 26.68 -20.19 -19.46
C GLU A 227 25.32 -20.61 -18.86
N PHE A 228 25.30 -20.79 -17.54
CA PHE A 228 24.09 -21.15 -16.81
C PHE A 228 23.26 -19.91 -16.50
N ASP A 229 21.97 -19.96 -16.83
CA ASP A 229 21.00 -18.91 -16.55
C ASP A 229 19.84 -19.52 -15.75
N PHE A 230 19.72 -19.16 -14.47
CA PHE A 230 18.73 -19.76 -13.57
C PHE A 230 17.30 -19.41 -13.99
N ALA A 231 17.01 -18.16 -14.33
CA ALA A 231 15.69 -17.71 -14.77
C ALA A 231 15.24 -18.45 -16.04
N VAL A 232 16.13 -18.63 -17.01
CA VAL A 232 15.85 -19.39 -18.24
C VAL A 232 15.74 -20.89 -17.96
N ALA A 233 16.58 -21.44 -17.09
CA ALA A 233 16.60 -22.86 -16.76
C ALA A 233 15.33 -23.29 -16.01
N PHE A 234 14.85 -22.49 -15.06
CA PHE A 234 13.80 -22.90 -14.12
C PHE A 234 12.52 -22.07 -14.13
N GLY A 235 12.57 -20.83 -14.61
CA GLY A 235 11.39 -19.98 -14.74
C GLY A 235 10.45 -20.47 -15.84
N ALA A 236 9.13 -20.30 -15.63
CA ALA A 236 8.16 -20.52 -16.68
C ALA A 236 8.03 -19.25 -17.53
N LYS A 237 8.19 -19.40 -18.84
CA LYS A 237 8.07 -18.27 -19.78
C LYS A 237 6.63 -17.72 -19.77
N PRO A 238 6.42 -16.42 -19.50
CA PRO A 238 5.11 -15.79 -19.61
C PRO A 238 4.56 -15.92 -21.05
N SER A 239 3.32 -16.40 -21.19
CA SER A 239 2.68 -16.53 -22.50
C SER A 239 1.60 -15.46 -22.71
N GLY A 240 1.82 -14.55 -23.67
CA GLY A 240 0.80 -13.56 -24.09
C GLY A 240 0.72 -12.28 -23.26
N TRP A 241 1.40 -12.18 -22.12
CA TRP A 241 1.37 -11.00 -21.23
C TRP A 241 2.74 -10.58 -20.69
N GLN A 242 3.83 -11.03 -21.32
CA GLN A 242 5.22 -10.72 -20.94
C GLN A 242 5.48 -9.21 -20.74
N TYR A 243 4.87 -8.33 -21.54
CA TYR A 243 5.06 -6.88 -21.40
C TYR A 243 4.44 -6.30 -20.12
N GLY A 244 3.44 -6.97 -19.53
CA GLY A 244 2.90 -6.62 -18.23
C GLY A 244 3.89 -6.92 -17.09
N ILE A 245 4.83 -7.84 -17.30
CA ILE A 245 5.91 -8.18 -16.38
C ILE A 245 7.12 -7.29 -16.65
N THR A 246 7.73 -7.43 -17.83
CA THR A 246 9.04 -6.86 -18.13
C THR A 246 9.02 -5.32 -18.07
N ARG A 247 7.93 -4.67 -18.50
CA ARG A 247 7.84 -3.20 -18.42
C ARG A 247 7.75 -2.65 -17.00
N ARG A 248 7.27 -3.45 -16.02
CA ARG A 248 7.28 -3.05 -14.61
C ARG A 248 8.71 -2.98 -14.08
N VAL A 249 9.49 -4.04 -14.33
CA VAL A 249 10.92 -4.09 -13.97
C VAL A 249 11.68 -2.97 -14.68
N TRP A 250 11.54 -2.87 -16.00
CA TRP A 250 12.14 -1.81 -16.80
C TRP A 250 11.86 -0.42 -16.23
N ARG A 251 10.61 -0.14 -15.87
CA ARG A 251 10.24 1.19 -15.38
C ARG A 251 10.89 1.48 -14.03
N VAL A 252 10.97 0.51 -13.13
CA VAL A 252 11.69 0.69 -11.85
C VAL A 252 13.17 0.96 -12.10
N LEU A 253 13.83 0.15 -12.94
CA LEU A 253 15.26 0.29 -13.21
C LEU A 253 15.59 1.63 -13.90
N THR A 254 14.78 2.05 -14.88
CA THR A 254 14.98 3.34 -15.58
C THR A 254 14.62 4.57 -14.75
N LEU A 255 13.70 4.44 -13.78
CA LEU A 255 13.44 5.52 -12.82
C LEU A 255 14.58 5.64 -11.80
N ALA A 256 15.14 4.52 -11.36
CA ALA A 256 16.27 4.49 -10.45
C ALA A 256 17.57 5.01 -11.11
N ASN A 257 17.77 4.69 -12.39
CA ASN A 257 18.90 5.18 -13.18
C ASN A 257 18.42 5.72 -14.54
N PRO A 258 18.08 7.02 -14.65
CA PRO A 258 17.61 7.62 -15.89
C PRO A 258 18.64 7.67 -17.02
N HIS A 259 19.92 7.42 -16.71
CA HIS A 259 21.00 7.37 -17.71
C HIS A 259 21.18 5.98 -18.33
N LEU A 260 20.47 4.97 -17.81
CA LEU A 260 20.50 3.63 -18.34
C LEU A 260 19.71 3.59 -19.67
N ASP A 261 20.41 3.36 -20.78
CA ASP A 261 19.79 3.06 -22.07
C ASP A 261 19.23 1.62 -22.07
N LEU A 262 18.11 1.43 -21.36
CA LEU A 262 17.41 0.16 -21.25
C LEU A 262 16.15 0.19 -22.12
N SER A 263 16.05 -0.75 -23.05
CA SER A 263 14.85 -0.88 -23.90
C SER A 263 13.64 -1.39 -23.09
N PRO A 264 12.43 -0.80 -23.25
CA PRO A 264 11.18 -1.36 -22.70
C PRO A 264 10.72 -2.62 -23.43
N LEU A 265 11.44 -3.03 -24.48
CA LEU A 265 11.23 -4.24 -25.25
C LEU A 265 12.42 -5.18 -25.02
N THR A 266 12.14 -6.37 -24.49
CA THR A 266 13.08 -7.46 -24.25
C THR A 266 12.40 -8.79 -24.57
N ASP A 267 13.14 -9.89 -24.49
CA ASP A 267 12.61 -11.23 -24.64
C ASP A 267 11.71 -11.64 -23.44
N GLY A 268 11.16 -12.85 -23.51
CA GLY A 268 10.21 -13.34 -22.52
C GLY A 268 10.80 -13.80 -21.19
N TYR A 269 12.10 -13.66 -20.96
CA TYR A 269 12.76 -13.83 -19.66
C TYR A 269 13.53 -12.57 -19.23
N ALA A 270 13.37 -11.48 -19.98
CA ALA A 270 14.10 -10.24 -19.76
C ALA A 270 15.64 -10.40 -19.70
N THR A 271 16.24 -11.29 -20.50
CA THR A 271 17.69 -11.60 -20.41
C THR A 271 18.60 -10.39 -20.67
N THR A 272 18.06 -9.33 -21.29
CA THR A 272 18.79 -8.08 -21.52
C THR A 272 18.75 -7.12 -20.33
N TYR A 273 17.99 -7.43 -19.27
CA TYR A 273 17.88 -6.56 -18.09
C TYR A 273 18.94 -6.96 -17.06
N PRO A 274 19.65 -5.97 -16.48
CA PRO A 274 20.58 -6.29 -15.41
C PRO A 274 19.81 -6.72 -14.15
N PHE A 275 20.42 -7.60 -13.35
CA PHE A 275 19.86 -8.02 -12.05
C PHE A 275 19.53 -6.80 -11.16
N SER A 276 20.41 -5.79 -11.17
CA SER A 276 20.22 -4.56 -10.40
C SER A 276 20.91 -3.38 -11.10
N VAL A 277 20.52 -2.16 -10.74
CA VAL A 277 21.11 -0.93 -11.28
C VAL A 277 21.57 -0.04 -10.15
N GLN A 278 22.73 0.61 -10.33
CA GLN A 278 23.16 1.65 -9.40
C GLN A 278 22.13 2.76 -9.38
N VAL A 279 21.68 3.11 -8.18
CA VAL A 279 20.75 4.21 -7.96
C VAL A 279 21.46 5.51 -8.34
N GLY A 280 20.85 6.29 -9.24
CA GLY A 280 21.38 7.60 -9.61
C GLY A 280 21.48 8.47 -8.35
N LEU A 281 22.60 9.18 -8.19
CA LEU A 281 22.88 10.03 -7.02
C LEU A 281 21.76 11.05 -6.73
N PHE A 282 21.01 11.45 -7.76
CA PHE A 282 19.90 12.39 -7.67
C PHE A 282 18.53 11.75 -7.91
N SER A 283 18.43 10.42 -7.81
CA SER A 283 17.14 9.73 -7.97
C SER A 283 16.17 10.14 -6.85
N HIS A 284 14.88 10.16 -7.20
CA HIS A 284 13.80 10.49 -6.29
C HIS A 284 12.63 9.53 -6.45
N MET A 285 11.93 9.29 -5.35
CA MET A 285 10.64 8.62 -5.32
C MET A 285 9.54 9.67 -5.35
N THR A 286 8.55 9.50 -6.24
CA THR A 286 7.32 10.28 -6.19
C THR A 286 6.39 9.65 -5.15
N PHE A 287 6.30 10.25 -3.97
CA PHE A 287 5.62 9.69 -2.81
C PHE A 287 4.21 10.27 -2.61
N GLY A 288 3.23 9.42 -2.31
CA GLY A 288 1.86 9.80 -2.00
C GLY A 288 1.27 8.86 -0.93
N PRO A 289 1.08 9.31 0.32
CA PRO A 289 0.75 8.41 1.42
C PRO A 289 -0.74 8.02 1.50
N TYR A 290 -1.62 8.60 0.69
CA TYR A 290 -3.06 8.28 0.66
C TYR A 290 -3.47 7.64 -0.67
N ALA A 291 -4.75 7.33 -0.84
CA ALA A 291 -5.29 6.72 -2.05
C ALA A 291 -4.97 7.57 -3.31
N PRO A 292 -4.58 6.93 -4.44
CA PRO A 292 -4.12 7.62 -5.66
C PRO A 292 -5.07 8.68 -6.21
N HIS A 293 -6.38 8.50 -6.03
CA HIS A 293 -7.40 9.40 -6.56
C HIS A 293 -7.46 10.77 -5.85
N ALA A 294 -6.80 10.93 -4.69
CA ALA A 294 -6.87 12.15 -3.88
C ALA A 294 -5.59 12.45 -3.07
N THR A 295 -4.46 11.82 -3.43
CA THR A 295 -3.17 12.12 -2.80
C THR A 295 -2.40 13.16 -3.61
N MET A 296 -1.77 14.13 -2.94
CA MET A 296 -0.72 14.94 -3.56
C MET A 296 0.58 14.14 -3.60
N TYR A 297 1.16 14.01 -4.79
CA TYR A 297 2.41 13.32 -5.03
C TYR A 297 3.59 14.29 -4.91
N VAL A 298 4.59 13.94 -4.11
CA VAL A 298 5.75 14.80 -3.84
C VAL A 298 7.07 14.05 -4.06
N PRO A 299 8.08 14.65 -4.73
CA PRO A 299 9.41 14.05 -4.81
C PRO A 299 10.10 13.96 -3.44
N ILE A 300 10.63 12.78 -3.12
CA ILE A 300 11.53 12.53 -1.99
C ILE A 300 12.79 11.86 -2.54
N PHE A 301 13.93 12.51 -2.39
CA PHE A 301 15.21 12.02 -2.92
C PHE A 301 15.74 10.83 -2.12
N ALA A 302 16.27 9.82 -2.82
CA ALA A 302 16.78 8.61 -2.19
C ALA A 302 18.03 8.88 -1.32
N ALA A 303 18.84 9.87 -1.71
CA ALA A 303 20.04 10.28 -0.98
C ALA A 303 19.75 11.28 0.16
N SER A 304 18.48 11.56 0.50
CA SER A 304 18.15 12.41 1.64
C SER A 304 18.57 11.75 2.97
N THR A 305 19.14 12.54 3.86
CA THR A 305 19.54 12.17 5.23
C THR A 305 18.39 12.19 6.23
N ASP A 306 17.29 12.86 5.90
CA ASP A 306 16.08 12.91 6.71
C ASP A 306 14.84 12.87 5.80
N VAL A 307 13.74 12.31 6.31
CA VAL A 307 12.46 12.26 5.61
C VAL A 307 11.63 13.46 6.05
N PRO A 308 11.03 14.24 5.12
CA PRO A 308 10.25 15.43 5.48
C PRO A 308 9.24 15.14 6.60
N PRO A 309 9.15 15.97 7.66
CA PRO A 309 8.25 15.76 8.79
C PRO A 309 6.80 15.50 8.40
N SER A 310 6.33 16.15 7.34
CA SER A 310 4.97 15.97 6.81
C SER A 310 4.76 14.60 6.15
N ALA A 311 5.82 13.95 5.68
CA ALA A 311 5.80 12.60 5.09
C ALA A 311 6.17 11.49 6.08
N SER A 312 6.89 11.80 7.17
CA SER A 312 7.39 10.82 8.15
C SER A 312 6.54 10.66 9.40
N GLN A 313 5.57 11.56 9.62
CA GLN A 313 4.76 11.57 10.84
C GLN A 313 3.30 11.24 10.57
N GLY A 314 2.69 10.49 11.50
CA GLY A 314 1.27 10.16 11.47
C GLY A 314 0.94 8.97 12.36
N SER A 315 -0.28 8.96 12.88
CA SER A 315 -0.85 7.78 13.56
C SER A 315 -2.27 7.63 13.08
N LEU A 316 -2.68 6.41 12.72
CA LEU A 316 -4.08 6.09 12.41
C LEU A 316 -5.03 6.30 13.61
N ARG A 317 -4.48 6.54 14.81
CA ARG A 317 -5.25 6.74 16.04
C ARG A 317 -5.59 8.20 16.31
N HIS A 318 -4.97 9.16 15.62
CA HIS A 318 -5.19 10.59 15.88
C HIS A 318 -4.99 11.42 14.61
N PHE A 319 -5.99 12.26 14.30
CA PHE A 319 -5.92 13.18 13.16
C PHE A 319 -4.81 14.23 13.35
N ASN A 320 -3.92 14.36 12.37
CA ASN A 320 -2.84 15.34 12.39
C ASN A 320 -2.77 16.09 11.06
N LYS A 321 -3.22 17.34 11.03
CA LYS A 321 -3.17 18.17 9.81
C LYS A 321 -1.75 18.48 9.30
N SER A 322 -0.71 18.30 10.11
CA SER A 322 0.67 18.47 9.66
C SER A 322 1.20 17.26 8.90
N ALA A 323 0.47 16.14 8.88
CA ALA A 323 0.82 14.95 8.12
C ALA A 323 0.16 14.97 6.73
N LEU A 324 0.94 14.64 5.70
CA LEU A 324 0.48 14.48 4.32
C LEU A 324 -0.63 13.42 4.23
N PHE A 325 -0.49 12.30 4.95
CA PHE A 325 -1.51 11.25 5.00
C PHE A 325 -2.88 11.82 5.39
N TRP A 326 -2.96 12.46 6.56
CA TRP A 326 -4.22 12.94 7.12
C TRP A 326 -4.80 14.11 6.32
N SER A 327 -3.95 14.97 5.75
CA SER A 327 -4.40 16.08 4.90
C SER A 327 -4.98 15.59 3.58
N ASN A 328 -4.33 14.62 2.92
CA ASN A 328 -4.85 13.98 1.72
C ASN A 328 -6.09 13.11 2.01
N LEU A 329 -6.13 12.45 3.17
CA LEU A 329 -7.30 11.71 3.62
C LEU A 329 -8.52 12.63 3.81
N ALA A 330 -8.33 13.84 4.35
CA ALA A 330 -9.41 14.81 4.50
C ALA A 330 -9.98 15.24 3.13
N VAL A 331 -9.09 15.54 2.17
CA VAL A 331 -9.47 15.79 0.77
C VAL A 331 -10.25 14.63 0.19
N GLY A 332 -9.73 13.41 0.29
CA GLY A 332 -10.33 12.21 -0.29
C GLY A 332 -11.71 11.90 0.27
N ASN A 333 -11.87 11.91 1.59
CA ASN A 333 -13.17 11.67 2.22
C ASN A 333 -14.19 12.73 1.87
N TYR A 334 -13.80 14.01 1.89
CA TYR A 334 -14.72 15.09 1.54
C TYR A 334 -15.13 15.03 0.07
N ALA A 335 -14.15 14.90 -0.83
CA ALA A 335 -14.39 14.81 -2.26
C ALA A 335 -15.24 13.59 -2.63
N SER A 336 -15.12 12.47 -1.90
CA SER A 336 -15.90 11.25 -2.15
C SER A 336 -17.40 11.46 -1.95
N THR A 337 -17.81 12.31 -1.02
CA THR A 337 -19.23 12.68 -0.82
C THR A 337 -19.84 13.25 -2.09
N TRP A 338 -19.08 14.08 -2.81
CA TRP A 338 -19.51 14.80 -4.01
C TRP A 338 -18.72 14.39 -5.24
N TYR A 339 -18.37 13.10 -5.35
CA TYR A 339 -17.33 12.60 -6.27
C TYR A 339 -17.47 13.12 -7.71
N LYS A 340 -18.67 13.08 -8.27
CA LYS A 340 -18.97 13.56 -9.63
C LYS A 340 -18.51 15.01 -9.86
N PHE A 341 -18.66 15.89 -8.86
CA PHE A 341 -18.37 17.31 -8.95
C PHE A 341 -16.98 17.67 -8.42
N ALA A 342 -16.56 17.03 -7.33
CA ALA A 342 -15.29 17.31 -6.67
C ALA A 342 -14.07 16.68 -7.36
N ARG A 343 -14.22 15.49 -7.97
CA ARG A 343 -13.10 14.74 -8.56
C ARG A 343 -12.32 15.52 -9.64
N PRO A 344 -12.97 16.28 -10.56
CA PRO A 344 -12.25 17.12 -11.51
C PRO A 344 -11.41 18.22 -10.84
N VAL A 345 -11.89 18.80 -9.74
CA VAL A 345 -11.16 19.83 -8.97
C VAL A 345 -9.94 19.22 -8.28
N VAL A 346 -10.09 18.03 -7.70
CA VAL A 346 -8.96 17.26 -7.13
C VAL A 346 -7.93 16.93 -8.21
N ALA A 347 -8.37 16.48 -9.39
CA ALA A 347 -7.48 16.15 -10.52
C ALA A 347 -6.64 17.36 -10.94
N ALA A 348 -7.28 18.52 -11.08
CA ALA A 348 -6.62 19.74 -11.51
C ALA A 348 -5.55 20.18 -10.48
N ALA A 349 -5.87 20.09 -9.18
CA ALA A 349 -4.90 20.40 -8.13
C ALA A 349 -3.71 19.42 -8.11
N GLN A 350 -3.95 18.11 -8.29
CA GLN A 350 -2.89 17.11 -8.42
C GLN A 350 -1.96 17.45 -9.61
N GLN A 351 -2.55 17.74 -10.78
CA GLN A 351 -1.80 18.10 -11.98
C GLN A 351 -0.92 19.34 -11.79
N VAL A 352 -1.42 20.36 -11.08
CA VAL A 352 -0.63 21.57 -10.77
C VAL A 352 0.57 21.22 -9.90
N VAL A 353 0.37 20.47 -8.81
CA VAL A 353 1.47 20.09 -7.91
C VAL A 353 2.51 19.22 -8.62
N GLU A 354 2.07 18.25 -9.42
CA GLU A 354 2.95 17.35 -10.17
C GLU A 354 3.73 18.08 -11.27
N ALA A 355 3.07 18.99 -12.00
CA ALA A 355 3.73 19.79 -13.04
C ALA A 355 4.77 20.75 -12.45
N ASP A 356 4.44 21.42 -11.35
CA ASP A 356 5.37 22.31 -10.63
C ASP A 356 6.58 21.52 -10.08
N ALA A 357 6.34 20.32 -9.55
CA ALA A 357 7.41 19.43 -9.10
C ALA A 357 8.31 19.02 -10.27
N LEU A 358 7.73 18.56 -11.37
CA LEU A 358 8.46 18.14 -12.57
C LEU A 358 9.32 19.26 -13.15
N ALA A 359 8.78 20.48 -13.23
CA ALA A 359 9.52 21.63 -13.72
C ALA A 359 10.71 22.01 -12.81
N ALA A 360 10.55 21.85 -11.49
CA ALA A 360 11.60 22.16 -10.51
C ALA A 360 12.69 21.09 -10.42
N LEU A 361 12.40 19.84 -10.75
CA LEU A 361 13.36 18.73 -10.61
C LEU A 361 14.66 18.97 -11.37
N GLN A 362 14.60 19.49 -12.61
CA GLN A 362 15.82 19.76 -13.37
C GLN A 362 16.73 20.77 -12.67
N THR A 363 16.15 21.84 -12.09
CA THR A 363 16.91 22.82 -11.31
C THR A 363 17.54 22.20 -10.06
N VAL A 364 16.83 21.28 -9.41
CA VAL A 364 17.38 20.54 -8.25
C VAL A 364 18.54 19.65 -8.69
N TYR A 365 18.43 18.94 -9.81
CA TYR A 365 19.52 18.11 -10.34
C TYR A 365 20.75 18.94 -10.68
N ASP A 366 20.59 20.04 -11.41
CA ASP A 366 21.70 20.93 -11.76
C ASP A 366 22.37 21.52 -10.51
N GLY A 367 21.55 21.90 -9.52
CA GLY A 367 22.04 22.38 -8.22
C GLY A 367 22.82 21.30 -7.46
N ALA A 368 22.32 20.07 -7.43
CA ALA A 368 22.97 18.96 -6.74
C ALA A 368 24.30 18.58 -7.42
N HIS A 369 24.38 18.62 -8.75
CA HIS A 369 25.64 18.49 -9.50
C HIS A 369 26.64 19.59 -9.15
N SER A 370 26.20 20.84 -8.98
CA SER A 370 27.07 21.96 -8.58
C SER A 370 27.60 21.80 -7.15
N VAL A 371 26.74 21.35 -6.21
CA VAL A 371 27.15 21.02 -4.83
C VAL A 371 28.18 19.88 -4.85
N LEU A 372 27.95 18.83 -5.64
CA LEU A 372 28.90 17.73 -5.79
C LEU A 372 30.25 18.21 -6.33
N ALA A 373 30.24 19.02 -7.41
CA ALA A 373 31.45 19.55 -8.04
C ALA A 373 32.28 20.44 -7.10
N SER A 374 31.62 21.09 -6.14
CA SER A 374 32.26 21.91 -5.10
C SER A 374 32.62 21.12 -3.83
N GLN A 375 32.48 19.79 -3.83
CA GLN A 375 32.71 18.91 -2.68
C GLN A 375 31.81 19.26 -1.48
N GLY A 376 30.63 19.83 -1.73
CA GLY A 376 29.63 20.14 -0.71
C GLY A 376 28.76 18.94 -0.36
N ASP A 377 27.92 19.11 0.67
CA ASP A 377 27.00 18.07 1.14
C ASP A 377 25.76 17.97 0.23
N VAL A 378 25.82 17.05 -0.72
CA VAL A 378 24.72 16.75 -1.65
C VAL A 378 23.51 16.18 -0.91
N ALA A 379 23.73 15.35 0.11
CA ALA A 379 22.64 14.69 0.83
C ALA A 379 21.79 15.73 1.57
N ASP A 380 22.43 16.67 2.27
CA ASP A 380 21.77 17.81 2.92
C ASP A 380 21.05 18.74 1.91
N PHE A 381 21.64 19.00 0.73
CA PHE A 381 20.97 19.74 -0.34
C PHE A 381 19.69 19.03 -0.82
N LEU A 382 19.76 17.73 -1.08
CA LEU A 382 18.61 16.94 -1.53
C LEU A 382 17.57 16.78 -0.42
N THR A 383 17.97 16.65 0.84
CA THR A 383 17.06 16.69 2.00
C THR A 383 16.23 17.97 1.99
N ARG A 384 16.87 19.15 1.86
CA ARG A 384 16.12 20.42 1.78
C ARG A 384 15.17 20.48 0.57
N ALA A 385 15.58 19.92 -0.57
CA ALA A 385 14.71 19.84 -1.74
C ALA A 385 13.47 18.95 -1.46
N SER A 386 13.67 17.76 -0.88
CA SER A 386 12.58 16.87 -0.44
C SER A 386 11.61 17.58 0.52
N HIS A 387 12.13 18.31 1.51
CA HIS A 387 11.30 19.10 2.44
C HIS A 387 10.48 20.15 1.71
N THR A 388 11.09 20.88 0.78
CA THR A 388 10.41 21.90 -0.02
C THR A 388 9.26 21.32 -0.84
N PHE A 389 9.47 20.16 -1.46
CA PHE A 389 8.42 19.47 -2.20
C PHE A 389 7.29 18.98 -1.29
N ALA A 390 7.62 18.37 -0.15
CA ALA A 390 6.65 17.87 0.81
C ALA A 390 5.81 19.00 1.43
N ASP A 391 6.42 20.14 1.77
CA ASP A 391 5.72 21.31 2.31
C ASP A 391 4.77 21.94 1.29
N LYS A 392 5.20 22.01 0.02
CA LYS A 392 4.32 22.46 -1.08
C LYS A 392 3.13 21.51 -1.26
N GLY A 393 3.38 20.19 -1.25
CA GLY A 393 2.30 19.19 -1.33
C GLY A 393 1.31 19.32 -0.18
N LEU A 394 1.80 19.49 1.06
CA LEU A 394 0.97 19.66 2.24
C LEU A 394 0.11 20.93 2.15
N ALA A 395 0.72 22.06 1.77
CA ALA A 395 0.03 23.32 1.58
C ALA A 395 -1.03 23.24 0.48
N ALA A 396 -0.75 22.51 -0.61
CA ALA A 396 -1.70 22.25 -1.68
C ALA A 396 -2.88 21.39 -1.20
N SER A 397 -2.63 20.35 -0.38
CA SER A 397 -3.71 19.55 0.22
C SER A 397 -4.62 20.38 1.12
N HIS A 398 -4.06 21.28 1.95
CA HIS A 398 -4.85 22.19 2.78
C HIS A 398 -5.68 23.16 1.94
N SER A 399 -5.04 23.82 0.97
CA SER A 399 -5.71 24.77 0.08
C SER A 399 -6.82 24.10 -0.74
N LEU A 400 -6.59 22.86 -1.19
CA LEU A 400 -7.60 22.07 -1.89
C LEU A 400 -8.76 21.71 -0.96
N PHE A 401 -8.50 21.29 0.27
CA PHE A 401 -9.55 20.99 1.23
C PHE A 401 -10.43 22.22 1.48
N ASP A 402 -9.82 23.39 1.73
CA ASP A 402 -10.54 24.65 1.94
C ASP A 402 -11.40 25.01 0.70
N ALA A 403 -10.84 24.85 -0.50
CA ALA A 403 -11.57 25.08 -1.75
C ALA A 403 -12.73 24.10 -1.95
N LEU A 404 -12.56 22.83 -1.59
CA LEU A 404 -13.62 21.82 -1.71
C LEU A 404 -14.78 22.11 -0.77
N VAL A 405 -14.50 22.43 0.50
CA VAL A 405 -15.54 22.79 1.48
C VAL A 405 -16.28 24.03 1.02
N THR A 406 -15.56 25.05 0.56
CA THR A 406 -16.17 26.31 0.09
C THR A 406 -17.02 26.11 -1.16
N ARG A 407 -16.60 25.25 -2.10
CA ARG A 407 -17.32 25.03 -3.36
C ARG A 407 -18.44 24.01 -3.27
N PHE A 408 -18.33 23.01 -2.39
CA PHE A 408 -19.24 21.86 -2.38
C PHE A 408 -19.72 21.60 -0.95
N HIS A 409 -20.80 22.24 -0.52
CA HIS A 409 -21.38 22.08 0.81
C HIS A 409 -22.90 22.13 0.73
N ASP A 410 -23.58 21.52 1.71
CA ASP A 410 -25.04 21.57 1.87
C ASP A 410 -25.84 21.21 0.60
N GLY A 411 -25.34 20.24 -0.17
CA GLY A 411 -25.97 19.80 -1.43
C GLY A 411 -25.89 20.82 -2.56
N SER A 412 -25.01 21.82 -2.43
CA SER A 412 -24.86 22.94 -3.35
C SER A 412 -23.44 23.03 -3.92
N ILE A 413 -23.37 23.45 -5.18
CA ILE A 413 -22.16 23.85 -5.88
C ILE A 413 -22.14 25.37 -5.87
N VAL A 414 -21.17 25.94 -5.15
CA VAL A 414 -20.96 27.38 -5.07
C VAL A 414 -19.82 27.79 -6.00
N SER A 415 -20.09 28.74 -6.89
CA SER A 415 -19.12 29.33 -7.83
C SER A 415 -19.04 30.84 -7.69
N ASP A 416 -18.12 31.46 -8.43
CA ASP A 416 -17.91 32.92 -8.44
C ASP A 416 -17.51 33.48 -7.07
N LEU A 417 -16.70 32.71 -6.33
CA LEU A 417 -16.28 32.98 -4.96
C LEU A 417 -15.48 34.28 -4.77
N THR A 418 -14.98 34.88 -5.85
CA THR A 418 -14.23 36.13 -5.84
C THR A 418 -15.08 37.34 -6.25
N GLU A 419 -16.31 37.11 -6.68
CA GLU A 419 -17.23 38.17 -7.15
C GLU A 419 -18.07 38.73 -6.01
N ALA A 420 -18.67 39.91 -6.23
CA ALA A 420 -19.54 40.56 -5.24
C ALA A 420 -20.78 39.73 -4.86
N SER A 421 -21.19 38.81 -5.75
CA SER A 421 -22.25 37.83 -5.54
C SER A 421 -21.78 36.48 -6.06
N PHE A 422 -21.91 35.44 -5.23
CA PHE A 422 -21.64 34.06 -5.64
C PHE A 422 -22.86 33.40 -6.26
N THR A 423 -22.63 32.40 -7.11
CA THR A 423 -23.70 31.58 -7.70
C THR A 423 -23.85 30.29 -6.92
N VAL A 424 -25.09 29.87 -6.64
CA VAL A 424 -25.41 28.61 -5.97
C VAL A 424 -26.21 27.73 -6.92
N ALA A 425 -25.65 26.58 -7.30
CA ALA A 425 -26.34 25.56 -8.07
C ALA A 425 -26.62 24.34 -7.19
N SER A 426 -27.85 23.81 -7.20
CA SER A 426 -28.13 22.56 -6.49
C SER A 426 -27.42 21.40 -7.20
N MET A 427 -26.79 20.51 -6.43
CA MET A 427 -26.21 19.27 -6.96
C MET A 427 -27.30 18.34 -7.51
N GLY A 428 -28.52 18.44 -6.94
CA GLY A 428 -29.70 17.67 -7.32
C GLY A 428 -29.56 16.16 -7.06
N TYR A 429 -30.71 15.48 -7.03
CA TYR A 429 -30.74 14.02 -7.16
C TYR A 429 -31.02 13.64 -8.61
N PRO A 430 -30.52 12.50 -9.11
CA PRO A 430 -30.91 12.01 -10.43
C PRO A 430 -32.43 11.91 -10.54
N GLN A 431 -32.99 12.30 -11.70
CA GLN A 431 -34.43 12.24 -11.95
C GLN A 431 -35.01 10.86 -11.62
N SER A 432 -34.32 9.79 -12.02
CA SER A 432 -34.75 8.41 -11.73
C SER A 432 -34.83 8.08 -10.24
N TRP A 433 -34.01 8.69 -9.39
CA TRP A 433 -34.11 8.52 -7.93
C TRP A 433 -35.29 9.31 -7.38
N LEU A 434 -35.47 10.55 -7.84
CA LEU A 434 -36.61 11.41 -7.46
C LEU A 434 -37.95 10.75 -7.84
N ASP A 435 -38.03 10.16 -9.03
CA ASP A 435 -39.20 9.39 -9.48
C ASP A 435 -39.43 8.17 -8.58
N ARG A 436 -38.37 7.44 -8.23
CA ARG A 436 -38.46 6.22 -7.42
C ARG A 436 -38.88 6.48 -5.98
N VAL A 437 -38.55 7.64 -5.41
CA VAL A 437 -38.99 8.04 -4.06
C VAL A 437 -40.32 8.78 -4.07
N GLY A 438 -41.00 8.87 -5.22
CA GLY A 438 -42.28 9.56 -5.35
C GLY A 438 -42.19 11.06 -5.10
N TYR A 439 -41.02 11.67 -5.32
CA TYR A 439 -40.78 13.09 -5.03
C TYR A 439 -41.76 14.00 -5.78
N TYR A 440 -42.17 13.58 -6.98
CA TYR A 440 -43.13 14.28 -7.84
C TYR A 440 -44.53 13.64 -7.86
N ASP A 441 -44.80 12.68 -6.96
CA ASP A 441 -46.10 12.01 -6.91
C ASP A 441 -47.08 12.84 -6.06
N ASP A 442 -47.95 13.59 -6.74
CA ASP A 442 -48.99 14.44 -6.13
C ASP A 442 -49.98 13.65 -5.24
N ASN A 443 -49.93 12.31 -5.27
CA ASN A 443 -50.74 11.44 -4.42
C ASN A 443 -50.20 11.31 -2.98
N ILE A 444 -48.95 11.73 -2.70
CA ILE A 444 -48.38 11.68 -1.34
C ILE A 444 -48.86 12.87 -0.49
N THR A 445 -49.18 14.01 -1.09
CA THR A 445 -49.75 15.20 -0.41
C THR A 445 -51.27 15.10 -0.16
N THR A 446 -51.92 14.04 -0.63
CA THR A 446 -53.37 13.80 -0.46
C THR A 446 -53.71 12.65 0.48
N SER A 447 -52.78 12.20 1.33
CA SER A 447 -53.18 11.60 2.61
C SER A 447 -53.61 12.71 3.56
N GLN A 448 -54.82 13.25 3.33
CA GLN A 448 -55.59 13.83 4.43
C GLN A 448 -55.67 12.76 5.50
N SER A 449 -54.87 12.91 6.56
CA SER A 449 -55.17 12.22 7.80
C SER A 449 -56.56 12.66 8.22
N THR A 450 -57.47 11.71 8.34
CA THR A 450 -58.79 11.91 8.95
C THR A 450 -58.67 12.03 10.48
N ASP A 451 -57.59 12.62 10.98
CA ASP A 451 -57.44 12.96 12.39
C ASP A 451 -58.22 14.25 12.66
N GLU A 452 -59.51 14.10 12.95
CA GLU A 452 -60.45 15.14 13.40
C GLU A 452 -60.04 15.84 14.73
N ASN A 453 -58.84 15.63 15.27
CA ASN A 453 -58.48 16.05 16.62
C ASN A 453 -57.40 17.13 16.76
N CYS A 454 -57.00 17.83 15.69
CA CYS A 454 -56.02 18.93 15.83
C CYS A 454 -56.44 20.25 15.17
N ASN A 455 -57.70 20.65 15.35
CA ASN A 455 -58.07 22.07 15.22
C ASN A 455 -57.76 22.79 16.54
N VAL A 456 -56.52 23.24 16.70
CA VAL A 456 -56.20 24.23 17.74
C VAL A 456 -56.81 25.56 17.29
N TYR A 457 -57.99 25.88 17.83
CA TYR A 457 -58.54 27.23 17.76
C TYR A 457 -57.63 28.19 18.53
N LEU A 458 -56.66 28.78 17.83
CA LEU A 458 -55.95 29.95 18.31
C LEU A 458 -56.93 31.14 18.31
N SER A 459 -57.57 31.38 19.45
CA SER A 459 -58.30 32.63 19.67
C SER A 459 -57.33 33.80 19.43
N GLY A 460 -57.75 34.82 18.67
CA GLY A 460 -56.90 35.96 18.30
C GLY A 460 -56.26 36.67 19.50
N SER A 461 -56.82 36.49 20.70
CA SER A 461 -56.27 36.88 22.00
C SER A 461 -54.91 36.27 22.35
N ILE A 462 -54.66 35.00 21.98
CA ILE A 462 -53.38 34.32 22.28
C ILE A 462 -52.28 34.81 21.32
N VAL A 463 -52.60 34.94 20.02
CA VAL A 463 -51.67 35.48 19.01
C VAL A 463 -51.33 36.94 19.32
N GLY A 464 -52.33 37.75 19.70
CA GLY A 464 -52.12 39.14 20.09
C GLY A 464 -51.22 39.26 21.32
N SER A 465 -51.40 38.41 22.33
CA SER A 465 -50.56 38.42 23.53
C SER A 465 -49.10 38.02 23.24
N PHE A 466 -48.91 37.05 22.34
CA PHE A 466 -47.57 36.62 21.92
C PHE A 466 -46.85 37.70 21.10
N CYS A 467 -47.53 38.35 20.16
CA CYS A 467 -46.97 39.46 19.39
C CYS A 467 -46.59 40.64 20.30
N VAL A 468 -47.41 40.98 21.29
CA VAL A 468 -47.10 42.05 22.25
C VAL A 468 -45.89 41.69 23.11
N LEU A 469 -45.77 40.45 23.58
CA LEU A 469 -44.60 39.99 24.34
C LEU A 469 -43.32 40.06 23.51
N VAL A 470 -43.35 39.67 22.24
CA VAL A 470 -42.20 39.76 21.33
C VAL A 470 -41.79 41.22 21.11
N VAL A 471 -42.75 42.11 20.86
CA VAL A 471 -42.47 43.54 20.66
C VAL A 471 -41.91 44.19 21.93
N LEU A 472 -42.44 43.85 23.10
CA LEU A 472 -41.94 44.36 24.38
C LEU A 472 -40.55 43.82 24.71
N ALA A 473 -40.26 42.54 24.40
CA ALA A 473 -38.94 41.95 24.57
C ALA A 473 -37.90 42.61 23.65
N LEU A 474 -38.27 42.87 22.38
CA LEU A 474 -37.42 43.59 21.42
C LEU A 474 -37.17 45.04 21.84
N ALA A 475 -38.20 45.75 22.31
CA ALA A 475 -38.07 47.11 22.82
C ALA A 475 -37.23 47.16 24.10
N GLY A 476 -37.40 46.21 25.01
CA GLY A 476 -36.59 46.06 26.22
C GLY A 476 -35.13 45.77 25.89
N GLY A 477 -34.87 44.85 24.97
CA GLY A 477 -33.53 44.53 24.46
C GLY A 477 -32.84 45.72 23.79
N PHE A 478 -33.58 46.47 22.96
CA PHE A 478 -33.08 47.68 22.33
C PHE A 478 -32.74 48.77 23.36
N HIS A 479 -33.59 48.97 24.37
CA HIS A 479 -33.37 50.00 25.38
C HIS A 479 -32.22 49.65 26.33
N LEU A 480 -32.09 48.37 26.71
CA LEU A 480 -30.95 47.84 27.47
C LEU A 480 -29.65 47.94 26.67
N GLY A 481 -29.69 47.60 25.37
CA GLY A 481 -28.56 47.73 24.44
C GLY A 481 -28.08 49.17 24.28
N GLN A 482 -28.99 50.15 24.19
CA GLN A 482 -28.62 51.57 24.16
C GLN A 482 -28.03 52.08 25.48
N ARG A 483 -28.51 51.57 26.63
CA ARG A 483 -27.92 51.88 27.94
C ARG A 483 -26.52 51.30 28.09
N ALA A 484 -26.30 50.06 27.65
CA ALA A 484 -24.99 49.42 27.64
C ALA A 484 -23.99 50.16 26.72
N ASN A 485 -24.43 50.60 25.53
CA ASN A 485 -23.59 51.37 24.59
C ASN A 485 -23.19 52.76 25.10
N ARG A 486 -23.97 53.39 26.00
CA ARG A 486 -23.59 54.67 26.62
C ARG A 486 -22.53 54.52 27.72
N MET A 487 -22.34 53.32 28.28
CA MET A 487 -21.44 53.07 29.42
C MET A 487 -20.06 52.52 29.05
N GLY A 488 -19.78 52.20 27.78
CA GLY A 488 -18.48 51.65 27.38
C GLY A 488 -18.07 52.06 25.97
N LYS A 489 -17.39 53.21 25.84
CA LYS A 489 -16.67 53.54 24.60
C LYS A 489 -15.41 52.68 24.50
N THR A 490 -15.54 51.49 23.90
CA THR A 490 -14.43 50.85 23.19
C THR A 490 -14.92 50.56 21.77
N LYS A 491 -14.24 51.11 20.76
CA LYS A 491 -14.54 50.86 19.35
C LYS A 491 -14.38 49.35 19.11
N ARG A 492 -15.50 48.64 18.93
CA ARG A 492 -15.48 47.24 18.49
C ARG A 492 -15.56 47.24 16.96
N GLY A 493 -14.54 46.68 16.31
CA GLY A 493 -14.57 46.42 14.87
C GLY A 493 -15.71 45.44 14.57
N TYR A 494 -16.44 45.70 13.50
CA TYR A 494 -17.42 44.76 12.98
C TYR A 494 -16.68 43.68 12.19
N ALA A 495 -16.88 42.41 12.52
CA ALA A 495 -16.55 41.30 11.63
C ALA A 495 -17.74 41.10 10.69
N TYR A 496 -17.53 41.42 9.42
CA TYR A 496 -18.46 41.08 8.35
C TYR A 496 -18.23 39.61 8.00
N ILE A 497 -19.16 38.75 8.41
CA ILE A 497 -19.24 37.36 7.94
C ILE A 497 -20.33 37.40 6.87
N GLN A 498 -19.94 37.17 5.62
CA GLN A 498 -20.87 37.08 4.50
C GLN A 498 -21.35 35.64 4.35
#